data_AF-A0A096BF57-F1
#
_entry.id   AF-A0A096BF57-F1
#
_cell.length_a   1.000
_cell.length_b   1.000
_cell.length_c   1.000
_cell.angle_alpha   90.00
_cell.angle_beta   90.00
_cell.angle_gamma   90.00
#
_symmetry.space_group_name_H-M   'P 1'
#
loop_
_entity.id
_entity.type
_entity.pdbx_description
1 polymer ?
#
loop_
_entity_poly.entity_id
_entity_poly.type
_entity_poly.pdbx_seq_one_letter_code
_entity_poly.pdbx_strand_id
1 'polypeptide(L)'
;MDEIIIIPNKMLGKLELGMGRNEIETILYNDSILRICTQEEEKTFKEMETVKYYNKTSLMYVIGYKDNKAFEICLDSAISDIYNVMLKGINVFKEKAEDIISKLKTYSSYTCDTDDEDLGTEYDFNELGISLWRELAFHPKIMNNKEFLELSKENQEIEKKYWYFQMINVHKYPEWNEFLQSLLAD
;
A
#
# COMPACT_ATOMS: atom_id res chain seq x y z
N MET A 1 17.73 6.98 -8.58
CA MET A 1 16.88 6.77 -7.39
C MET A 1 16.90 5.28 -7.13
N ASP A 2 17.18 4.87 -5.90
CA ASP A 2 17.35 3.46 -5.57
C ASP A 2 16.02 2.72 -5.64
N GLU A 3 16.07 1.39 -5.73
CA GLU A 3 14.88 0.56 -5.89
C GLU A 3 14.55 -0.20 -4.60
N ILE A 4 13.27 -0.19 -4.24
CA ILE A 4 12.67 -1.12 -3.29
C ILE A 4 11.98 -2.21 -4.10
N ILE A 5 12.52 -3.44 -4.02
CA ILE A 5 11.97 -4.59 -4.74
C ILE A 5 10.92 -5.28 -3.87
N ILE A 6 9.75 -5.55 -4.45
CA ILE A 6 8.70 -6.33 -3.83
C ILE A 6 8.76 -7.76 -4.37
N ILE A 7 8.87 -8.73 -3.47
CA ILE A 7 8.70 -10.15 -3.78
C ILE A 7 7.36 -10.60 -3.16
N PRO A 8 6.37 -10.96 -4.01
CA PRO A 8 5.05 -11.45 -3.58
C PRO A 8 5.12 -12.48 -2.46
N ASN A 9 4.18 -12.41 -1.51
CA ASN A 9 4.05 -13.30 -0.34
C ASN A 9 5.29 -13.40 0.57
N LYS A 10 6.27 -12.52 0.41
CA LYS A 10 7.56 -12.69 1.10
C LYS A 10 8.12 -11.42 1.68
N MET A 11 8.38 -10.42 0.85
CA MET A 11 9.19 -9.29 1.29
C MET A 11 8.96 -8.01 0.50
N LEU A 12 9.28 -6.92 1.16
CA LEU A 12 9.26 -5.56 0.66
C LEU A 12 10.61 -4.90 1.00
N GLY A 13 11.45 -4.72 -0.01
CA GLY A 13 12.77 -4.14 0.14
C GLY A 13 13.69 -4.99 1.01
N LYS A 14 13.90 -4.58 2.26
CA LYS A 14 14.71 -5.32 3.25
C LYS A 14 13.86 -5.98 4.33
N LEU A 15 12.56 -5.73 4.35
CA LEU A 15 11.64 -6.24 5.36
C LEU A 15 10.96 -7.50 4.82
N GLU A 16 11.00 -8.58 5.60
CA GLU A 16 10.37 -9.85 5.27
C GLU A 16 9.20 -10.14 6.21
N LEU A 17 8.15 -10.77 5.69
CA LEU A 17 7.09 -11.33 6.51
C LEU A 17 7.69 -12.34 7.52
N GLY A 18 7.23 -12.27 8.76
CA GLY A 18 7.75 -13.08 9.88
C GLY A 18 9.00 -12.51 10.55
N MET A 19 9.51 -11.34 10.14
CA MET A 19 10.50 -10.62 10.94
C MET A 19 9.90 -10.15 12.26
N GLY A 20 10.70 -10.16 13.32
CA GLY A 20 10.33 -9.56 14.60
C GLY A 20 10.40 -8.04 14.57
N ARG A 21 9.61 -7.38 15.43
CA ARG A 21 9.57 -5.91 15.50
C ARG A 21 10.95 -5.26 15.66
N ASN A 22 11.77 -5.78 16.58
CA ASN A 22 13.14 -5.27 16.79
C ASN A 22 14.04 -5.42 15.55
N GLU A 23 13.85 -6.48 14.76
CA GLU A 23 14.62 -6.71 13.54
C GLU A 23 14.24 -5.67 12.47
N ILE A 24 12.93 -5.44 12.29
CA ILE A 24 12.39 -4.42 11.40
C ILE A 24 12.85 -3.02 11.81
N GLU A 25 12.70 -2.67 13.09
CA GLU A 25 13.09 -1.36 13.62
C GLU A 25 14.59 -1.11 13.43
N THR A 26 15.43 -2.13 13.65
CA THR A 26 16.86 -2.03 13.38
C THR A 26 17.14 -1.71 11.91
N ILE A 27 16.41 -2.30 10.97
CA ILE A 27 16.55 -2.02 9.54
C ILE A 27 16.09 -0.59 9.22
N LEU A 28 14.91 -0.20 9.72
CA LEU A 28 14.30 1.10 9.45
C LEU A 28 15.11 2.27 10.01
N TYR A 29 15.59 2.16 11.26
CA TYR A 29 16.37 3.22 11.91
C TYR A 29 17.79 3.34 11.37
N ASN A 30 18.35 2.26 10.80
CA ASN A 30 19.66 2.30 10.15
C ASN A 30 19.60 2.76 8.69
N ASP A 31 18.40 2.93 8.11
CA ASP A 31 18.25 3.50 6.77
C ASP A 31 18.42 5.03 6.83
N SER A 32 19.67 5.46 6.64
CA SER A 32 20.09 6.86 6.71
C SER A 32 19.41 7.80 5.69
N ILE A 33 18.80 7.23 4.65
CA ILE A 33 18.07 7.97 3.61
C ILE A 33 16.62 8.16 4.07
N LEU A 34 15.99 7.07 4.49
CA LEU A 34 14.59 7.07 4.94
C LEU A 34 14.39 7.89 6.22
N ARG A 35 15.36 7.85 7.15
CA ARG A 35 15.38 8.62 8.40
C ARG A 35 14.07 8.52 9.20
N ILE A 36 13.62 7.30 9.44
CA ILE A 36 12.48 7.06 10.34
C ILE A 36 12.80 7.67 11.71
N CYS A 37 11.88 8.46 12.24
CA CYS A 37 12.11 9.23 13.46
C CYS A 37 11.01 9.09 14.51
N THR A 38 9.82 8.64 14.10
CA THR A 38 8.68 8.45 15.01
C THR A 38 7.88 7.22 14.62
N GLN A 39 7.22 6.63 15.61
CA GLN A 39 6.28 5.54 15.44
C GLN A 39 4.99 5.81 16.23
N GLU A 40 3.88 5.27 15.75
CA GLU A 40 2.56 5.35 16.37
C GLU A 40 1.92 3.96 16.37
N GLU A 41 1.44 3.51 17.53
CA GLU A 41 0.79 2.20 17.69
C GLU A 41 -0.72 2.42 17.60
N GLU A 42 -1.38 1.82 16.61
CA GLU A 42 -2.71 2.28 16.21
C GLU A 42 -3.86 1.31 16.50
N LYS A 43 -3.61 0.08 16.95
CA LYS A 43 -4.66 -0.83 17.46
C LYS A 43 -4.04 -2.09 18.04
N THR A 44 -4.68 -2.63 19.08
CA THR A 44 -4.49 -4.01 19.49
C THR A 44 -5.82 -4.74 19.36
N PHE A 45 -5.88 -5.76 18.51
CA PHE A 45 -7.07 -6.61 18.38
C PHE A 45 -6.65 -8.07 18.27
N LYS A 46 -7.13 -8.94 19.18
CA LYS A 46 -6.80 -10.38 19.20
C LYS A 46 -5.31 -10.67 18.97
N GLU A 47 -4.44 -10.02 19.75
CA GLU A 47 -2.97 -10.19 19.68
C GLU A 47 -2.32 -9.69 18.37
N MET A 48 -3.09 -9.01 17.52
CA MET A 48 -2.58 -8.26 16.37
C MET A 48 -2.35 -6.80 16.75
N GLU A 49 -1.21 -6.25 16.37
CA GLU A 49 -0.82 -4.86 16.57
C GLU A 49 -0.46 -4.23 15.23
N THR A 50 -0.92 -3.00 14.96
CA THR A 50 -0.46 -2.22 13.81
C THR A 50 0.41 -1.05 14.27
N VAL A 51 1.58 -0.89 13.67
CA VAL A 51 2.53 0.20 13.95
C VAL A 51 2.77 1.01 12.68
N LYS A 52 2.62 2.33 12.78
CA LYS A 52 2.93 3.29 11.73
C LYS A 52 4.33 3.85 11.95
N TYR A 53 5.14 3.88 10.90
CA TYR A 53 6.49 4.43 10.91
C TYR A 53 6.57 5.65 10.00
N TYR A 54 7.06 6.76 10.55
CA TYR A 54 7.12 8.04 9.86
C TYR A 54 8.57 8.52 9.69
N ASN A 55 8.82 9.09 8.53
CA ASN A 55 9.84 10.13 8.37
C ASN A 55 9.25 11.45 8.89
N LYS A 56 10.09 12.41 9.29
CA LYS A 56 9.79 13.79 9.78
C LYS A 56 8.35 14.31 9.57
N THR A 57 7.82 14.21 8.35
CA THR A 57 6.49 14.74 7.99
C THR A 57 5.55 13.74 7.33
N SER A 58 6.00 12.52 7.03
CA SER A 58 5.30 11.62 6.10
C SER A 58 5.30 10.20 6.61
N LEU A 59 4.14 9.56 6.55
CA LEU A 59 4.00 8.13 6.76
C LEU A 59 4.82 7.39 5.71
N MET A 60 5.60 6.40 6.14
CA MET A 60 6.44 5.60 5.24
C MET A 60 6.00 4.15 5.22
N TYR A 61 5.78 3.57 6.40
CA TYR A 61 5.36 2.18 6.55
C TYR A 61 4.18 2.07 7.51
N VAL A 62 3.32 1.09 7.26
CA VAL A 62 2.38 0.55 8.23
C VAL A 62 2.65 -0.94 8.33
N ILE A 63 2.90 -1.46 9.53
CA ILE A 63 3.29 -2.86 9.74
C ILE A 63 2.39 -3.48 10.78
N GLY A 64 1.75 -4.58 10.41
CA GLY A 64 0.93 -5.38 11.28
C GLY A 64 1.74 -6.56 11.80
N TYR A 65 1.66 -6.77 13.11
CA TYR A 65 2.32 -7.83 13.85
C TYR A 65 1.29 -8.75 14.49
N LYS A 66 1.54 -10.06 14.46
CA LYS A 66 0.83 -11.08 15.24
C LYS A 66 1.90 -11.87 15.97
N ASP A 67 1.76 -12.07 17.28
CA ASP A 67 2.80 -12.75 18.09
C ASP A 67 4.21 -12.14 17.92
N ASN A 68 4.29 -10.81 17.83
CA ASN A 68 5.54 -10.05 17.59
C ASN A 68 6.22 -10.39 16.24
N LYS A 69 5.46 -10.90 15.27
CA LYS A 69 5.94 -11.27 13.94
C LYS A 69 5.14 -10.54 12.87
N ALA A 70 5.82 -9.88 11.94
CA ALA A 70 5.14 -9.13 10.88
C ALA A 70 4.31 -10.07 9.99
N PHE A 71 3.02 -9.82 9.87
CA PHE A 71 2.13 -10.55 8.95
C PHE A 71 1.70 -9.68 7.76
N GLU A 72 1.90 -8.36 7.86
CA GLU A 72 1.74 -7.41 6.76
C GLU A 72 2.81 -6.33 6.81
N ILE A 73 3.18 -5.81 5.64
CA ILE A 73 4.12 -4.71 5.48
C ILE A 73 3.58 -3.82 4.36
N CYS A 74 3.06 -2.66 4.74
CA CYS A 74 2.48 -1.68 3.84
C CYS A 74 3.42 -0.48 3.67
N LEU A 75 3.54 0.00 2.43
CA LEU A 75 4.21 1.24 2.07
C LEU A 75 3.23 2.32 1.70
N ASP A 76 3.52 3.54 2.14
CA ASP A 76 2.89 4.75 1.63
C ASP A 76 3.66 5.33 0.43
N SER A 77 2.91 5.87 -0.53
CA SER A 77 3.43 6.49 -1.76
C SER A 77 4.42 7.64 -1.54
N ALA A 78 4.44 8.27 -0.37
CA ALA A 78 5.43 9.28 -0.02
C ALA A 78 6.88 8.75 -0.11
N ILE A 79 7.08 7.43 0.03
CA ILE A 79 8.39 6.80 -0.19
C ILE A 79 8.89 6.94 -1.63
N SER A 80 7.99 7.22 -2.60
CA SER A 80 8.30 7.30 -4.02
C SER A 80 9.08 8.56 -4.43
N ASP A 81 9.16 9.54 -3.53
CA ASP A 81 10.06 10.71 -3.62
C ASP A 81 11.54 10.31 -3.44
N ILE A 82 11.78 9.15 -2.82
CA ILE A 82 13.11 8.68 -2.40
C ILE A 82 13.51 7.38 -3.12
N TYR A 83 12.53 6.50 -3.41
CA TYR A 83 12.75 5.17 -3.96
C TYR A 83 11.81 4.85 -5.12
N ASN A 84 12.25 4.02 -6.06
CA ASN A 84 11.36 3.39 -7.03
C ASN A 84 10.85 2.10 -6.41
N VAL A 85 9.54 1.93 -6.30
CA VAL A 85 8.96 0.73 -5.69
C VAL A 85 8.53 -0.22 -6.81
N MET A 86 9.23 -1.35 -6.93
CA MET A 86 9.17 -2.22 -8.09
C MET A 86 8.53 -3.56 -7.74
N LEU A 87 7.43 -3.90 -8.41
CA LEU A 87 6.75 -5.20 -8.32
C LEU A 87 6.72 -5.84 -9.71
N LYS A 88 7.42 -6.97 -9.91
CA LYS A 88 7.48 -7.67 -11.21
C LYS A 88 7.82 -6.73 -12.40
N GLY A 89 8.70 -5.75 -12.16
CA GLY A 89 9.12 -4.75 -13.15
C GLY A 89 8.17 -3.56 -13.33
N ILE A 90 7.12 -3.44 -12.51
CA ILE A 90 6.13 -2.37 -12.52
C ILE A 90 6.48 -1.37 -11.41
N ASN A 91 6.47 -0.07 -11.72
CA ASN A 91 6.64 0.97 -10.70
C ASN A 91 5.29 1.34 -10.09
N VAL A 92 5.00 0.79 -8.92
CA VAL A 92 3.62 0.76 -8.36
C VAL A 92 3.06 2.13 -7.96
N PHE A 93 3.91 3.14 -7.76
CA PHE A 93 3.49 4.50 -7.38
C PHE A 93 3.64 5.53 -8.49
N LYS A 94 4.21 5.15 -9.65
CA LYS A 94 4.43 6.08 -10.78
C LYS A 94 3.68 5.69 -12.05
N GLU A 95 3.08 4.51 -12.04
CA GLU A 95 2.19 4.06 -13.09
C GLU A 95 0.74 4.21 -12.66
N LYS A 96 -0.14 4.45 -13.62
CA LYS A 96 -1.56 4.63 -13.34
C LYS A 96 -2.16 3.33 -12.82
N ALA A 97 -3.16 3.44 -11.95
CA ALA A 97 -3.85 2.29 -11.36
C ALA A 97 -4.34 1.30 -12.42
N GLU A 98 -5.00 1.80 -13.48
CA GLU A 98 -5.49 0.98 -14.61
C GLU A 98 -4.37 0.16 -15.28
N ASP A 99 -3.19 0.77 -15.49
CA ASP A 99 -2.05 0.12 -16.14
C ASP A 99 -1.42 -0.95 -15.24
N ILE A 100 -1.30 -0.66 -13.94
CA ILE A 100 -0.79 -1.60 -12.94
C ILE A 100 -1.72 -2.82 -12.85
N ILE A 101 -3.04 -2.58 -12.73
CA ILE A 101 -4.04 -3.63 -12.62
C ILE A 101 -4.08 -4.48 -13.89
N SER A 102 -4.05 -3.88 -15.07
CA SER A 102 -3.95 -4.60 -16.35
C SER A 102 -2.73 -5.53 -16.41
N LYS A 103 -1.56 -5.07 -15.95
CA LYS A 103 -0.34 -5.89 -15.90
C LYS A 103 -0.41 -6.99 -14.85
N LEU A 104 -0.90 -6.70 -13.64
CA LEU A 104 -0.93 -7.67 -12.54
C LEU A 104 -1.90 -8.82 -12.76
N LYS A 105 -3.02 -8.58 -13.46
CA LYS A 105 -3.97 -9.64 -13.87
C LYS A 105 -3.36 -10.76 -14.69
N THR A 106 -2.24 -10.49 -15.37
CA THR A 106 -1.53 -11.53 -16.11
C THR A 106 -0.83 -12.54 -15.19
N TYR A 107 -0.69 -12.23 -13.91
CA TYR A 107 -0.01 -13.06 -12.92
C TYR A 107 -0.94 -13.73 -11.90
N SER A 108 -2.11 -13.16 -11.62
CA SER A 108 -3.04 -13.64 -10.59
C SER A 108 -4.43 -13.06 -10.81
N SER A 109 -5.47 -13.79 -10.37
CA SER A 109 -6.79 -13.19 -10.15
C SER A 109 -6.75 -12.19 -8.99
N TYR A 110 -7.76 -11.34 -8.91
CA TYR A 110 -7.91 -10.35 -7.84
C TYR A 110 -9.38 -10.10 -7.55
N THR A 111 -9.64 -9.50 -6.39
CA THR A 111 -10.93 -8.89 -6.03
C THR A 111 -10.81 -7.37 -6.05
N CYS A 112 -11.91 -6.71 -6.38
CA CYS A 112 -12.04 -5.25 -6.34
C CYS A 112 -13.23 -4.90 -5.44
N ASP A 113 -13.13 -3.77 -4.75
CA ASP A 113 -14.20 -3.21 -3.91
C ASP A 113 -15.44 -2.74 -4.70
N THR A 114 -15.34 -2.67 -6.03
CA THR A 114 -16.45 -2.27 -6.91
C THR A 114 -16.56 -3.18 -8.14
N ASP A 115 -17.73 -3.17 -8.78
CA ASP A 115 -17.97 -3.92 -10.03
C ASP A 115 -17.23 -3.32 -11.24
N ASP A 116 -16.96 -2.01 -11.25
CA ASP A 116 -16.18 -1.34 -12.29
C ASP A 116 -14.75 -1.13 -11.81
N GLU A 117 -13.87 -2.04 -12.22
CA GLU A 117 -12.45 -2.04 -11.86
C GLU A 117 -11.69 -0.75 -12.18
N ASP A 118 -12.16 0.11 -13.10
CA ASP A 118 -11.48 1.38 -13.35
C ASP A 118 -11.76 2.41 -12.24
N LEU A 119 -12.87 2.20 -11.53
CA LEU A 119 -13.41 3.05 -10.47
C LEU A 119 -13.20 2.47 -9.07
N GLY A 120 -12.52 1.32 -8.95
CA GLY A 120 -12.18 0.73 -7.66
C GLY A 120 -11.11 1.49 -6.89
N THR A 121 -11.17 1.39 -5.56
CA THR A 121 -10.20 1.99 -4.64
C THR A 121 -9.29 0.96 -3.99
N GLU A 122 -9.73 -0.30 -3.92
CA GLU A 122 -9.00 -1.40 -3.30
C GLU A 122 -8.97 -2.62 -4.23
N TYR A 123 -7.79 -3.23 -4.33
CA TYR A 123 -7.55 -4.41 -5.17
C TYR A 123 -6.72 -5.41 -4.40
N ASP A 124 -7.23 -6.62 -4.24
CA ASP A 124 -6.53 -7.69 -3.51
C ASP A 124 -6.17 -8.85 -4.45
N PHE A 125 -4.88 -9.05 -4.64
CA PHE A 125 -4.29 -10.17 -5.36
C PHE A 125 -3.87 -11.24 -4.34
N ASN A 126 -4.86 -11.94 -3.78
CA ASN A 126 -4.65 -12.92 -2.70
C ASN A 126 -3.55 -13.95 -2.99
N GLU A 127 -3.44 -14.47 -4.22
CA GLU A 127 -2.40 -15.46 -4.56
C GLU A 127 -0.99 -14.86 -4.58
N LEU A 128 -0.88 -13.54 -4.76
CA LEU A 128 0.38 -12.80 -4.68
C LEU A 128 0.66 -12.26 -3.26
N GLY A 129 -0.32 -12.29 -2.35
CA GLY A 129 -0.22 -11.63 -1.06
C GLY A 129 0.04 -10.14 -1.21
N ILE A 130 -0.67 -9.50 -2.16
CA ILE A 130 -0.54 -8.08 -2.47
C ILE A 130 -1.91 -7.43 -2.43
N SER A 131 -2.02 -6.31 -1.70
CA SER A 131 -3.17 -5.41 -1.81
C SER A 131 -2.71 -4.01 -2.23
N LEU A 132 -3.50 -3.37 -3.08
CA LEU A 132 -3.25 -2.03 -3.60
C LEU A 132 -4.42 -1.14 -3.20
N TRP A 133 -4.11 0.06 -2.73
CA TRP A 133 -5.13 0.99 -2.26
C TRP A 133 -4.87 2.43 -2.69
N ARG A 134 -5.94 3.16 -2.96
CA ARG A 134 -5.98 4.61 -3.19
C ARG A 134 -7.23 5.17 -2.53
N GLU A 135 -7.19 6.42 -2.06
CA GLU A 135 -8.31 7.05 -1.35
C GLU A 135 -9.55 7.18 -2.24
N LEU A 136 -9.34 7.59 -3.50
CA LEU A 136 -10.39 7.76 -4.49
C LEU A 136 -9.93 7.17 -5.83
N ALA A 137 -10.89 6.90 -6.70
CA ALA A 137 -10.60 6.50 -8.06
C ALA A 137 -10.58 7.69 -9.01
N PHE A 138 -9.50 7.83 -9.77
CA PHE A 138 -9.43 8.76 -10.90
C PHE A 138 -9.17 8.02 -12.20
N HIS A 139 -10.05 8.25 -13.18
CA HIS A 139 -10.04 7.60 -14.48
C HIS A 139 -10.75 8.50 -15.51
N PRO A 140 -10.42 8.44 -16.83
CA PRO A 140 -11.09 9.24 -17.86
C PRO A 140 -12.64 9.16 -17.84
N LYS A 141 -13.22 8.05 -17.36
CA LYS A 141 -14.67 7.89 -17.15
C LYS A 141 -15.28 9.01 -16.30
N ILE A 142 -14.59 9.51 -15.28
CA ILE A 142 -15.12 10.55 -14.37
C ILE A 142 -14.84 11.98 -14.84
N MET A 143 -13.98 12.17 -15.85
CA MET A 143 -13.60 13.50 -16.34
C MET A 143 -14.76 14.27 -16.98
N ASN A 144 -15.79 13.57 -17.45
CA ASN A 144 -16.99 14.15 -18.02
C ASN A 144 -18.16 14.22 -17.02
N ASN A 145 -17.97 13.76 -15.79
CA ASN A 145 -19.00 13.88 -14.75
C ASN A 145 -19.16 15.35 -14.38
N LYS A 146 -20.42 15.77 -14.21
CA LYS A 146 -20.81 17.10 -13.74
C LYS A 146 -20.08 17.48 -12.44
N GLU A 147 -19.98 16.56 -11.49
CA GLU A 147 -19.28 16.81 -10.21
C GLU A 147 -17.82 17.23 -10.40
N PHE A 148 -17.09 16.54 -11.30
CA PHE A 148 -15.71 16.87 -11.61
C PHE A 148 -15.58 18.20 -12.39
N LEU A 149 -16.50 18.45 -13.32
CA LEU A 149 -16.52 19.66 -14.14
C LEU A 149 -16.87 20.93 -13.32
N GLU A 150 -17.59 20.78 -12.21
CA GLU A 150 -17.93 21.86 -11.29
C GLU A 150 -16.76 22.25 -10.36
N LEU A 151 -15.73 21.42 -10.24
CA LEU A 151 -14.52 21.75 -9.49
C LEU A 151 -13.73 22.89 -10.15
N SER A 152 -13.00 23.65 -9.33
CA SER A 152 -12.01 24.61 -9.83
C SER A 152 -10.91 23.87 -10.61
N LYS A 153 -10.20 24.57 -11.50
CA LYS A 153 -9.07 23.98 -12.23
C LYS A 153 -7.96 23.48 -11.30
N GLU A 154 -7.72 24.19 -10.21
CA GLU A 154 -6.77 23.76 -9.18
C GLU A 154 -7.20 22.45 -8.53
N ASN A 155 -8.47 22.32 -8.15
CA ASN A 155 -8.99 21.09 -7.58
C ASN A 155 -8.96 19.94 -8.59
N GLN A 156 -9.28 20.20 -9.87
CA GLN A 156 -9.17 19.20 -10.93
C GLN A 156 -7.74 18.66 -11.09
N GLU A 157 -6.71 19.48 -10.89
CA GLU A 157 -5.31 19.03 -10.89
C GLU A 157 -4.97 18.23 -9.63
N ILE A 158 -5.48 18.62 -8.45
CA ILE A 158 -5.28 17.88 -7.20
C ILE A 158 -5.87 16.47 -7.29
N GLU A 159 -7.05 16.32 -7.89
CA GLU A 159 -7.72 15.01 -8.08
C GLU A 159 -6.87 14.02 -8.89
N LYS A 160 -5.98 14.49 -9.77
CA LYS A 160 -5.13 13.60 -10.58
C LYS A 160 -4.17 12.77 -9.75
N LYS A 161 -3.91 13.13 -8.49
CA LYS A 161 -3.08 12.30 -7.59
C LYS A 161 -3.70 10.90 -7.38
N TYR A 162 -5.02 10.80 -7.47
CA TYR A 162 -5.78 9.54 -7.34
C TYR A 162 -5.76 8.67 -8.60
N TRP A 163 -5.02 9.09 -9.63
CA TRP A 163 -4.72 8.22 -10.79
C TRP A 163 -3.71 7.13 -10.41
N TYR A 164 -2.99 7.32 -9.32
CA TYR A 164 -1.94 6.42 -8.84
C TYR A 164 -2.39 5.75 -7.53
N PHE A 165 -1.83 4.57 -7.24
CA PHE A 165 -1.99 3.98 -5.92
C PHE A 165 -1.25 4.81 -4.88
N GLN A 166 -1.82 4.86 -3.67
CA GLN A 166 -1.23 5.55 -2.53
C GLN A 166 -0.61 4.57 -1.54
N MET A 167 -1.05 3.31 -1.54
CA MET A 167 -0.49 2.27 -0.71
C MET A 167 -0.34 0.95 -1.46
N ILE A 168 0.69 0.20 -1.09
CA ILE A 168 0.86 -1.20 -1.44
C ILE A 168 1.17 -2.00 -0.18
N ASN A 169 0.44 -3.08 0.04
CA ASN A 169 0.64 -4.01 1.13
C ASN A 169 1.20 -5.33 0.62
N VAL A 170 2.21 -5.86 1.31
CA VAL A 170 2.64 -7.26 1.19
C VAL A 170 2.19 -7.98 2.44
N HIS A 171 1.36 -9.01 2.29
CA HIS A 171 0.74 -9.71 3.41
C HIS A 171 0.78 -11.22 3.27
N LYS A 172 0.49 -11.90 4.38
CA LYS A 172 0.38 -13.34 4.46
C LYS A 172 -1.08 -13.77 4.57
N TYR A 173 -1.49 -14.69 3.71
CA TYR A 173 -2.78 -15.37 3.80
C TYR A 173 -2.63 -16.68 4.62
N PRO A 174 -3.59 -17.02 5.53
CA PRO A 174 -4.88 -16.39 5.78
C PRO A 174 -4.88 -15.29 6.86
N GLU A 175 -3.74 -14.97 7.49
CA GLU A 175 -3.67 -14.01 8.60
C GLU A 175 -4.24 -12.63 8.21
N TRP A 176 -4.02 -12.20 6.96
CA TRP A 176 -4.62 -11.00 6.38
C TRP A 176 -6.15 -11.02 6.37
N ASN A 177 -6.75 -12.14 5.97
CA ASN A 177 -8.20 -12.26 5.94
C ASN A 177 -8.80 -12.32 7.35
N GLU A 178 -8.12 -12.94 8.31
CA GLU A 178 -8.51 -12.88 9.73
C GLU A 178 -8.49 -11.44 10.25
N PHE A 179 -7.47 -10.66 9.88
CA PHE A 179 -7.35 -9.25 10.22
C PHE A 179 -8.46 -8.40 9.58
N LEU A 180 -8.72 -8.53 8.28
CA LEU A 180 -9.81 -7.80 7.62
C LEU A 180 -11.18 -8.10 8.25
N GLN A 181 -11.47 -9.37 8.53
CA GLN A 181 -12.71 -9.76 9.22
C GLN A 181 -12.79 -9.18 10.64
N SER A 182 -11.66 -8.97 11.30
CA SER A 182 -11.63 -8.33 12.60
C SER A 182 -12.02 -6.86 12.57
N LEU A 183 -11.62 -6.13 11.53
CA LEU A 183 -11.95 -4.71 11.35
C LEU A 183 -13.43 -4.48 11.04
N LEU A 184 -14.09 -5.45 10.40
CA LEU A 184 -15.51 -5.39 10.04
C LEU A 184 -16.45 -5.84 11.17
N ALA A 185 -15.91 -6.39 12.27
CA ALA A 185 -16.70 -6.90 13.40
C ALA A 185 -16.99 -5.84 14.48
N ASP A 186 -16.46 -4.62 14.32
CA ASP A 186 -16.69 -3.44 15.17
C ASP A 186 -17.61 -2.42 14.47
#